data_AF-A0A959KRU6-F1
#
_entry.id   AF-A0A959KRU6-F1
#
_cell.length_a   1.000
_cell.length_b   1.000
_cell.length_c   1.000
_cell.angle_alpha   90.00
_cell.angle_beta   90.00
_cell.angle_gamma   90.00
#
_symmetry.space_group_name_H-M   'P 1'
#
loop_
_entity.id
_entity.type
_entity.pdbx_description
1 polymer ?
#
loop_
_entity_poly.entity_id
_entity_poly.type
_entity_poly.pdbx_seq_one_letter_code
_entity_poly.pdbx_strand_id
1 'polypeptide(L)'
;FLQLIQRYVEENEIERPTDFVVKQVANKSKVKVNIIQGIDRKIPLPDIASANSLSMEELMHELYAIVASGTKLNIDYYLDDVVDEYSREDIYDYFMEADTDSLEEAYAELKDEDINIEEIQLIRIKFMSDMAN
;
A
#
# COMPACT_ATOMS: atom_id res chain seq x y z
N PHE A 1 -20.88 -29.36 -11.96
CA PHE A 1 -20.69 -28.10 -11.21
C PHE A 1 -21.21 -26.90 -11.99
N LEU A 2 -20.68 -26.59 -13.18
CA LEU A 2 -21.14 -25.47 -14.02
C LEU A 2 -22.63 -25.53 -14.41
N GLN A 3 -23.15 -26.71 -14.74
CA GLN A 3 -24.58 -26.90 -15.05
C GLN A 3 -25.50 -26.65 -13.85
N LEU A 4 -25.03 -26.91 -12.62
CA LEU A 4 -25.79 -26.65 -11.39
C LEU A 4 -25.90 -25.14 -11.15
N ILE A 5 -24.81 -24.41 -11.38
CA ILE A 5 -24.75 -22.96 -11.27
C ILE A 5 -25.63 -22.30 -12.34
N GLN A 6 -25.59 -22.80 -13.58
CA GLN A 6 -26.42 -22.27 -14.66
C GLN A 6 -27.92 -22.40 -14.35
N ARG A 7 -28.35 -23.58 -13.91
CA ARG A 7 -29.76 -23.82 -13.56
C ARG A 7 -30.21 -22.96 -12.38
N TYR A 8 -29.35 -22.77 -11.38
CA TYR A 8 -29.64 -21.89 -10.25
C TYR A 8 -29.79 -20.41 -10.66
N VAL A 9 -28.96 -19.94 -11.61
CA VAL A 9 -29.03 -18.55 -12.12
C VAL A 9 -30.30 -18.31 -12.93
N GLU A 10 -30.73 -19.29 -13.73
CA GLU A 10 -31.96 -19.22 -14.53
C GLU A 10 -33.23 -19.32 -13.65
N GLU A 11 -33.23 -20.20 -12.64
CA GLU A 11 -34.36 -20.39 -11.73
C GLU A 11 -34.60 -19.20 -10.78
N ASN A 12 -33.57 -18.39 -10.52
CA ASN A 12 -33.63 -17.26 -9.58
C ASN A 12 -33.58 -15.89 -10.26
N GLU A 13 -33.77 -15.81 -11.58
CA GLU A 13 -33.76 -14.56 -12.37
C GLU A 13 -32.56 -13.65 -12.06
N ILE A 14 -31.40 -14.26 -11.79
CA ILE A 14 -30.22 -13.49 -11.38
C ILE A 14 -29.66 -12.77 -12.61
N GLU A 15 -29.94 -11.47 -12.71
CA GLU A 15 -29.28 -10.60 -13.69
C GLU A 15 -27.77 -10.60 -13.45
N ARG A 16 -27.01 -11.13 -14.41
CA ARG A 16 -25.55 -11.05 -14.36
C ARG A 16 -25.13 -9.60 -14.59
N PRO A 17 -24.34 -8.99 -13.70
CA PRO A 17 -23.78 -7.67 -13.94
C PRO A 17 -22.97 -7.71 -15.23
N THR A 18 -23.36 -6.92 -16.22
CA THR A 18 -22.63 -6.77 -17.49
C THR A 18 -21.33 -6.01 -17.24
N ASP A 19 -20.18 -6.68 -17.37
CA ASP A 19 -18.82 -6.19 -17.69
C ASP A 19 -18.28 -4.87 -17.10
N PHE A 20 -18.92 -4.29 -16.07
CA PHE A 20 -18.53 -2.98 -15.53
C PHE A 20 -17.34 -3.03 -14.57
N VAL A 21 -16.95 -4.23 -14.11
CA VAL A 21 -15.88 -4.41 -13.11
C VAL A 21 -14.51 -4.68 -13.76
N VAL A 22 -14.47 -5.14 -15.01
CA VAL A 22 -13.23 -5.67 -15.62
C VAL A 22 -12.21 -4.58 -15.96
N LYS A 23 -12.66 -3.43 -16.48
CA LYS A 23 -11.74 -2.34 -16.90
C LYS A 23 -11.08 -1.64 -15.72
N GLN A 24 -11.80 -1.44 -14.61
CA GLN A 24 -11.27 -0.74 -13.44
C GLN A 24 -10.22 -1.59 -12.71
N VAL A 25 -10.46 -2.90 -12.57
CA VAL A 25 -9.51 -3.83 -11.93
C VAL A 25 -8.23 -3.96 -12.76
N ALA A 26 -8.34 -4.10 -14.09
CA ALA A 26 -7.17 -4.19 -14.98
C ALA A 26 -6.27 -2.93 -14.91
N ASN A 27 -6.87 -1.74 -14.84
CA ASN A 27 -6.12 -0.49 -14.73
C ASN A 27 -5.42 -0.36 -13.36
N LYS A 28 -6.06 -0.78 -12.27
CA LYS A 28 -5.43 -0.81 -10.93
C LYS A 28 -4.21 -1.75 -10.90
N SER A 29 -4.32 -2.93 -11.50
CA SER A 29 -3.18 -3.87 -11.58
C SER A 29 -2.01 -3.29 -12.37
N LYS A 30 -2.27 -2.54 -13.46
CA LYS A 30 -1.21 -1.89 -14.25
C LYS A 30 -0.47 -0.81 -13.44
N VAL A 31 -1.20 0.00 -12.69
CA VAL A 31 -0.62 1.04 -11.83
C VAL A 31 0.30 0.42 -10.78
N LYS A 32 -0.14 -0.64 -10.08
CA LYS A 32 0.70 -1.35 -9.11
C LYS A 32 1.99 -1.90 -9.72
N VAL A 33 1.92 -2.51 -10.91
CA VAL A 33 3.10 -3.00 -11.63
C VAL A 33 4.07 -1.86 -11.96
N ASN A 34 3.57 -0.71 -12.42
CA ASN A 34 4.40 0.46 -12.68
C ASN A 34 5.08 1.00 -11.42
N ILE A 35 4.36 1.04 -10.29
CA ILE A 35 4.89 1.47 -9.00
C ILE A 35 6.05 0.56 -8.57
N ILE A 36 5.82 -0.77 -8.57
CA ILE A 36 6.85 -1.77 -8.21
C ILE A 36 8.11 -1.59 -9.07
N GLN A 37 7.96 -1.48 -10.40
CA GLN A 37 9.08 -1.26 -11.30
C GLN A 37 9.77 0.10 -11.09
N GLY A 38 9.03 1.13 -10.67
CA GLY A 38 9.60 2.43 -10.30
C GLY A 38 10.51 2.33 -9.09
N ILE A 39 10.05 1.61 -8.07
CA ILE A 39 10.79 1.34 -6.82
C ILE A 39 12.04 0.51 -7.09
N ASP A 40 11.93 -0.56 -7.89
CA ASP A 40 13.08 -1.40 -8.27
C ASP A 40 14.18 -0.60 -9.00
N ARG A 41 13.78 0.43 -9.75
CA ARG A 41 14.70 1.37 -10.43
C ARG A 41 15.13 2.54 -9.56
N LYS A 42 14.72 2.58 -8.28
CA LYS A 42 14.98 3.65 -7.32
C LYS A 42 14.57 5.03 -7.82
N ILE A 43 13.43 5.10 -8.54
CA ILE A 43 12.86 6.38 -8.97
C ILE A 43 12.27 7.09 -7.74
N PRO A 44 12.48 8.41 -7.56
CA PRO A 44 11.87 9.15 -6.45
C PRO A 44 10.35 8.94 -6.40
N LEU A 45 9.78 8.74 -5.21
CA LEU A 45 8.34 8.49 -5.05
C LEU A 45 7.45 9.58 -5.69
N PRO A 46 7.78 10.89 -5.59
CA PRO A 46 7.01 11.94 -6.27
C PRO A 46 6.95 11.78 -7.79
N ASP A 47 8.05 11.32 -8.41
CA ASP A 47 8.10 11.07 -9.85
C ASP A 47 7.27 9.83 -10.23
N ILE A 48 7.25 8.80 -9.38
CA ILE A 48 6.38 7.63 -9.56
C ILE A 48 4.91 8.05 -9.47
N ALA A 49 4.55 8.89 -8.49
CA ALA A 49 3.19 9.42 -8.35
C ALA A 49 2.77 10.19 -9.61
N SER A 50 3.61 11.14 -10.05
CA SER A 50 3.36 11.95 -11.25
C SER A 50 3.21 11.09 -12.51
N ALA A 51 4.10 10.11 -12.72
CA ALA A 51 4.07 9.21 -13.87
C ALA A 51 2.80 8.34 -13.94
N ASN A 52 2.16 8.08 -12.79
CA ASN A 52 0.92 7.32 -12.71
C ASN A 52 -0.32 8.21 -12.47
N SER A 53 -0.17 9.54 -12.52
CA SER A 53 -1.25 10.51 -12.27
C SER A 53 -1.93 10.32 -10.90
N LEU A 54 -1.13 10.00 -9.89
CA LEU A 54 -1.56 9.85 -8.50
C LEU A 54 -1.12 11.06 -7.67
N SER A 55 -1.90 11.39 -6.64
CA SER A 55 -1.39 12.19 -5.52
C SER A 55 -0.39 11.37 -4.68
N MET A 56 0.36 12.04 -3.80
CA MET A 56 1.22 11.32 -2.85
C MET A 56 0.41 10.43 -1.91
N GLU A 57 -0.73 10.91 -1.42
CA GLU A 57 -1.64 10.12 -0.57
C GLU A 57 -2.13 8.85 -1.29
N GLU A 58 -2.52 8.97 -2.57
CA GLU A 58 -2.93 7.82 -3.39
C GLU A 58 -1.77 6.86 -3.62
N LEU A 59 -0.55 7.37 -3.86
CA LEU A 59 0.64 6.54 -3.98
C LEU A 59 0.90 5.78 -2.67
N MET A 60 0.84 6.44 -1.51
CA MET A 60 1.06 5.80 -0.20
C MET A 60 0.05 4.67 0.05
N HIS A 61 -1.21 4.88 -0.31
CA HIS A 61 -2.23 3.84 -0.22
C HIS A 61 -1.93 2.67 -1.18
N GLU A 62 -1.50 2.93 -2.41
CA GLU A 62 -1.12 1.87 -3.34
C GLU A 62 0.13 1.10 -2.86
N LEU A 63 1.13 1.79 -2.30
CA LEU A 63 2.32 1.17 -1.69
C LEU A 63 1.92 0.24 -0.54
N TYR A 64 1.09 0.73 0.39
CA TYR A 64 0.54 -0.08 1.47
C TYR A 64 -0.22 -1.30 0.94
N ALA A 65 -1.08 -1.11 -0.07
CA ALA A 65 -1.84 -2.20 -0.66
C ALA A 65 -0.97 -3.22 -1.42
N ILE A 66 0.23 -2.84 -1.87
CA ILE A 66 1.21 -3.74 -2.48
C ILE A 66 1.90 -4.57 -1.38
N VAL A 67 2.40 -3.94 -0.31
CA VAL A 67 3.07 -4.68 0.79
C VAL A 67 2.10 -5.58 1.54
N ALA A 68 0.87 -5.11 1.78
CA ALA A 68 -0.20 -5.91 2.39
C ALA A 68 -0.62 -7.11 1.53
N SER A 69 -0.33 -7.09 0.22
CA SER A 69 -0.55 -8.23 -0.68
C SER A 69 0.60 -9.25 -0.68
N GLY A 70 1.65 -9.03 0.11
CA GLY A 70 2.82 -9.91 0.23
C GLY A 70 3.97 -9.58 -0.72
N THR A 71 3.92 -8.44 -1.40
CA THR A 71 5.00 -8.03 -2.33
C THR A 71 5.98 -7.14 -1.59
N LYS A 72 7.24 -7.55 -1.50
CA LYS A 72 8.31 -6.75 -0.90
C LYS A 72 8.61 -5.51 -1.73
N LEU A 73 8.72 -4.36 -1.07
CA LEU A 73 9.15 -3.09 -1.64
C LEU A 73 10.37 -2.61 -0.87
N ASN A 74 11.43 -2.25 -1.58
CA ASN A 74 12.57 -1.57 -0.96
C ASN A 74 12.49 -0.07 -1.25
N ILE A 75 12.06 0.70 -0.26
CA ILE A 75 11.97 2.17 -0.32
C ILE A 75 13.08 2.88 0.47
N ASP A 76 14.13 2.15 0.91
CA ASP A 76 15.23 2.69 1.73
C ASP A 76 15.87 3.93 1.09
N TYR A 77 16.07 3.85 -0.24
CA TYR A 77 16.66 4.92 -1.02
C TYR A 77 15.89 6.25 -0.95
N TYR A 78 14.61 6.22 -0.59
CA TYR A 78 13.80 7.41 -0.39
C TYR A 78 13.74 7.79 1.09
N LEU A 79 13.64 6.79 1.98
CA LEU A 79 13.62 7.02 3.44
C LEU A 79 14.86 7.76 3.91
N ASP A 80 16.03 7.40 3.40
CA ASP A 80 17.33 8.00 3.76
C ASP A 80 17.40 9.51 3.49
N ASP A 81 16.57 10.01 2.58
CA ASP A 81 16.55 11.43 2.22
C ASP A 81 15.47 12.23 2.96
N VAL A 82 14.41 11.57 3.47
CA VAL A 82 13.19 12.25 3.93
C VAL A 82 12.80 11.98 5.38
N VAL A 83 13.35 10.92 6.00
CA VAL A 83 13.11 10.59 7.40
C VAL A 83 14.46 10.52 8.10
N ASP A 84 14.64 11.28 9.18
CA ASP A 84 15.88 11.22 9.94
C ASP A 84 16.04 9.88 10.67
N GLU A 85 17.28 9.57 11.06
CA GLU A 85 17.64 8.28 11.63
C GLU A 85 16.95 8.00 12.98
N TYR A 86 16.73 9.03 13.80
CA TYR A 86 16.10 8.88 15.12
C TYR A 86 14.61 8.60 14.96
N SER A 87 13.89 9.42 14.19
CA SER A 87 12.47 9.20 13.90
C SER A 87 12.24 7.81 13.28
N ARG A 88 13.14 7.36 12.42
CA ARG A 88 13.07 6.02 11.83
C ARG A 88 13.18 4.93 12.89
N GLU A 89 14.15 5.03 13.80
CA GLU A 89 14.36 4.05 14.87
C GLU A 89 13.12 4.01 15.78
N ASP A 90 12.65 5.16 16.25
CA ASP A 90 11.50 5.28 17.15
C ASP A 90 10.22 4.70 16.55
N ILE A 91 9.91 5.03 15.28
CA ILE A 91 8.71 4.48 14.60
C ILE A 91 8.85 2.96 14.39
N TYR A 92 10.05 2.48 14.05
CA TYR A 92 10.27 1.06 13.79
C TYR A 92 10.13 0.25 15.09
N ASP A 93 10.71 0.72 16.19
CA ASP A 93 10.60 0.11 17.50
C ASP A 93 9.15 0.10 18.00
N TYR A 94 8.39 1.18 17.78
CA TYR A 94 6.96 1.20 18.04
C TYR A 94 6.24 0.04 17.33
N PHE A 95 6.44 -0.13 16.02
CA PHE A 95 5.75 -1.18 15.27
C PHE A 95 6.22 -2.60 15.62
N MET A 96 7.44 -2.76 16.15
CA MET A 96 7.92 -4.06 16.67
C MET A 96 7.15 -4.50 17.92
N GLU A 97 6.66 -3.56 18.73
CA GLU A 97 5.93 -3.84 19.97
C GLU A 97 4.40 -3.72 19.81
N ALA A 98 3.92 -2.99 18.80
CA ALA A 98 2.50 -2.74 18.59
C ALA A 98 1.71 -4.00 18.20
N ASP A 99 0.51 -4.12 18.76
CA ASP A 99 -0.45 -5.19 18.39
C ASP A 99 -1.12 -4.94 17.03
N THR A 100 -1.16 -3.67 16.58
CA THR A 100 -1.80 -3.24 15.33
C THR A 100 -0.88 -2.35 14.52
N ASP A 101 -1.10 -2.31 13.22
CA ASP A 101 -0.43 -1.37 12.32
C ASP A 101 -1.26 -0.10 12.08
N SER A 102 -2.21 0.23 12.97
CA SER A 102 -3.05 1.43 12.83
C SER A 102 -2.19 2.69 12.78
N LEU A 103 -2.43 3.50 11.75
CA LEU A 103 -1.73 4.76 11.59
C LEU A 103 -2.18 5.78 12.64
N GLU A 104 -3.47 5.77 13.00
CA GLU A 104 -4.03 6.66 14.00
C GLU A 104 -3.47 6.38 15.39
N GLU A 105 -3.34 5.10 15.76
CA GLU A 105 -2.74 4.69 17.04
C GLU A 105 -1.25 5.07 17.08
N ALA A 106 -0.50 4.75 16.02
CA ALA A 106 0.91 5.11 15.91
C ALA A 106 1.13 6.63 16.03
N TYR A 107 0.31 7.43 15.34
CA TYR A 107 0.40 8.89 15.43
C TYR A 107 0.01 9.42 16.81
N ALA A 108 -0.93 8.78 17.51
CA ALA A 108 -1.32 9.22 18.84
C ALA A 108 -0.18 9.08 19.87
N GLU A 109 0.63 8.03 19.74
CA GLU A 109 1.76 7.74 20.62
C GLU A 109 3.03 8.52 20.22
N LEU A 110 3.33 8.65 18.92
CA LEU A 110 4.62 9.20 18.44
C LEU A 110 4.62 10.71 18.17
N LYS A 111 3.46 11.37 18.09
CA LYS A 111 3.37 12.82 17.77
C LYS A 111 4.13 13.74 18.73
N ASP A 112 4.41 13.29 19.96
CA ASP A 112 5.09 14.11 20.97
C ASP A 112 6.63 14.12 20.77
N GLU A 113 7.14 13.31 19.82
CA GLU A 113 8.56 13.16 19.47
C GLU A 113 8.95 13.97 18.22
N ASP A 114 8.16 14.99 17.84
CA ASP A 114 8.29 15.77 16.59
C ASP A 114 8.16 14.93 15.30
N ILE A 115 7.67 13.70 15.42
CA ILE A 115 7.41 12.78 14.31
C ILE A 115 6.08 13.09 13.63
N ASN A 116 6.09 13.23 12.32
CA ASN A 116 4.90 13.53 11.54
C ASN A 116 4.23 12.28 10.95
N ILE A 117 2.96 12.41 10.56
CA ILE A 117 2.16 11.30 10.06
C ILE A 117 2.72 10.68 8.75
N GLU A 118 3.37 11.47 7.91
CA GLU A 118 3.93 11.00 6.64
C GLU A 118 5.16 10.11 6.88
N GLU A 119 5.99 10.46 7.86
CA GLU A 119 7.12 9.64 8.33
C GLU A 119 6.62 8.30 8.87
N ILE A 120 5.58 8.33 9.72
CA ILE A 120 4.97 7.10 10.26
C ILE A 120 4.43 6.22 9.14
N GLN A 121 3.75 6.80 8.14
CA GLN A 121 3.25 6.04 6.99
C GLN A 121 4.40 5.38 6.20
N LEU A 122 5.47 6.11 5.94
CA LEU A 122 6.64 5.64 5.20
C LEU A 122 7.34 4.48 5.93
N ILE A 123 7.61 4.63 7.22
CA ILE A 123 8.24 3.57 8.01
C ILE A 123 7.30 2.39 8.21
N ARG A 124 5.99 2.60 8.38
CA ARG A 124 5.00 1.50 8.40
C ARG A 124 5.08 0.65 7.13
N ILE A 125 5.15 1.26 5.95
CA ILE A 125 5.27 0.52 4.68
C ILE A 125 6.56 -0.32 4.66
N LYS A 126 7.68 0.27 5.13
CA LYS A 126 8.96 -0.44 5.24
C LYS A 126 8.87 -1.61 6.21
N PHE A 127 8.37 -1.37 7.43
CA PHE A 127 8.17 -2.38 8.46
C PHE A 127 7.32 -3.55 7.95
N MET A 128 6.18 -3.25 7.32
CA MET A 128 5.30 -4.28 6.74
C MET A 128 5.99 -5.06 5.63
N SER A 129 6.81 -4.40 4.80
CA SER A 129 7.59 -5.10 3.77
C SER A 129 8.67 -6.03 4.34
N ASP A 130 9.26 -5.66 5.48
CA ASP A 130 10.30 -6.45 6.15
C ASP A 130 9.73 -7.62 6.97
N MET A 131 8.66 -7.38 7.72
CA MET A 131 8.13 -8.30 8.74
C MET A 131 7.01 -9.19 8.21
N ALA A 132 6.18 -8.73 7.26
CA ALA A 132 5.06 -9.52 6.76
C ALA A 132 5.46 -10.64 5.78
N ASN A 133 6.75 -10.74 5.40
CA ASN A 133 7.23 -11.70 4.38
C ASN A 133 8.63 -12.25 4.64
#